data_AF-A0A1Y2GQA0-F1
#
_entry.id   AF-A0A1Y2GQA0-F1
#
_cell.length_a   1.000
_cell.length_b   1.000
_cell.length_c   1.000
_cell.angle_alpha   90.00
_cell.angle_beta   90.00
_cell.angle_gamma   90.00
#
_symmetry.space_group_name_H-M   'P 1'
#
loop_
_entity.id
_entity.type
_entity.pdbx_description
1 polymer ?
#
loop_
_entity_poly.entity_id
_entity_poly.type
_entity_poly.pdbx_seq_one_letter_code
_entity_poly.pdbx_strand_id
1 'polypeptide(L)'
;MARRLVIKSYCLQSDRSPESLAKAFQGIHFSLRTYAEGWPVLYVTDAGELVQANVGKTGTEICERFFALSKDRLTIADFKEILKMFSRNPTAVDTAICTASRILSSLVCQVDKKTLAIIDEHGKLFKDGKPVPNLFRPLIDIHLWDPASNGARVIFTVTAFAGYETIILTRDVDSILEFVGPLFNTIFDKLLASSPLLSEEGVREEAKRATNNVSRGLNMLVGFLNESGPKDVHLTTVQKIKKFENERRASFAEATQKYYQKLDDTSKQIHLEAISRIF
;
A
#
# COMPACT_ATOMS: atom_id res chain seq x y z
N MET A 1 -19.14 -1.66 13.39
CA MET A 1 -18.28 -2.86 13.42
C MET A 1 -17.25 -2.72 12.31
N ALA A 2 -16.02 -2.29 12.61
CA ALA A 2 -14.98 -2.08 11.60
C ALA A 2 -14.02 -3.29 11.61
N ARG A 3 -13.97 -3.98 10.47
CA ARG A 3 -13.17 -5.19 10.23
C ARG A 3 -11.73 -4.83 9.84
N ARG A 4 -10.86 -5.82 10.04
CA ARG A 4 -9.41 -5.84 9.75
C ARG A 4 -9.14 -5.40 8.32
N LEU A 5 -8.03 -4.73 8.05
CA LEU A 5 -7.77 -4.25 6.70
C LEU A 5 -6.27 -4.26 6.34
N VAL A 6 -5.75 -5.40 5.89
CA VAL A 6 -4.58 -5.42 5.01
C VAL A 6 -5.10 -5.27 3.59
N ILE A 7 -5.01 -4.08 3.00
CA ILE A 7 -5.51 -3.84 1.65
C ILE A 7 -4.48 -4.36 0.64
N LYS A 8 -4.77 -5.50 0.05
CA LYS A 8 -4.06 -5.99 -1.13
C LYS A 8 -4.88 -5.63 -2.35
N SER A 9 -4.51 -4.55 -3.05
CA SER A 9 -4.99 -4.38 -4.42
C SER A 9 -4.04 -5.10 -5.36
N TYR A 10 -4.59 -6.11 -6.03
CA TYR A 10 -3.98 -6.68 -7.22
C TYR A 10 -4.13 -5.65 -8.33
N CYS A 11 -3.08 -4.85 -8.52
CA CYS A 11 -2.77 -4.42 -9.87
C CYS A 11 -1.82 -5.49 -10.38
N LEU A 12 -2.34 -6.49 -11.10
CA LEU A 12 -1.54 -7.44 -11.87
C LEU A 12 -0.81 -6.69 -13.00
N GLN A 13 0.07 -5.75 -12.67
CA GLN A 13 0.74 -4.88 -13.63
C GLN A 13 2.10 -4.47 -13.05
N SER A 14 3.13 -5.19 -13.48
CA SER A 14 4.52 -4.83 -13.26
C SER A 14 4.84 -3.55 -14.03
N ASP A 15 5.09 -2.47 -13.29
CA ASP A 15 6.27 -1.64 -13.53
C ASP A 15 6.42 -0.70 -12.33
N ARG A 16 7.68 -0.54 -11.92
CA ARG A 16 8.13 0.27 -10.78
C ARG A 16 8.03 1.75 -11.15
N SER A 17 6.92 2.40 -10.82
CA SER A 17 6.69 3.86 -10.83
C SER A 17 5.33 4.12 -10.14
N PRO A 18 5.13 5.24 -9.41
CA PRO A 18 4.39 5.26 -8.16
C PRO A 18 2.90 4.96 -8.32
N GLU A 19 2.39 4.28 -7.30
CA GLU A 19 1.00 4.29 -6.83
C GLU A 19 -0.07 3.86 -7.84
N SER A 20 -0.68 2.69 -7.59
CA SER A 20 -2.08 2.55 -7.96
C SER A 20 -2.85 3.60 -7.17
N LEU A 21 -3.24 4.70 -7.83
CA LEU A 21 -3.93 5.87 -7.28
C LEU A 21 -4.99 5.49 -6.22
N ALA A 22 -5.75 4.41 -6.44
CA ALA A 22 -6.75 3.91 -5.51
C ALA A 22 -6.22 3.55 -4.09
N LYS A 23 -4.99 3.01 -3.96
CA LYS A 23 -4.39 2.64 -2.68
C LYS A 23 -3.94 3.87 -1.88
N ALA A 24 -3.21 4.78 -2.53
CA ALA A 24 -2.78 6.03 -1.93
C ALA A 24 -4.00 6.86 -1.49
N PHE A 25 -5.03 6.95 -2.34
CA PHE A 25 -6.30 7.61 -1.98
C PHE A 25 -7.02 6.92 -0.80
N GLN A 26 -7.01 5.59 -0.71
CA GLN A 26 -7.57 4.89 0.45
C GLN A 26 -6.78 5.19 1.72
N GLY A 27 -5.44 5.14 1.67
CA GLY A 27 -4.58 5.51 2.80
C GLY A 27 -4.86 6.93 3.29
N ILE A 28 -4.93 7.90 2.37
CA ILE A 28 -5.27 9.30 2.68
C ILE A 28 -6.69 9.41 3.24
N HIS A 29 -7.68 8.73 2.65
CA HIS A 29 -9.05 8.78 3.15
C HIS A 29 -9.16 8.24 4.58
N PHE A 30 -8.52 7.11 4.87
CA PHE A 30 -8.51 6.53 6.20
C PHE A 30 -7.78 7.43 7.20
N SER A 31 -6.61 7.98 6.84
CA SER A 31 -5.86 8.86 7.72
C SER A 31 -6.64 10.13 8.08
N LEU A 32 -7.29 10.77 7.10
CA LEU A 32 -8.15 11.95 7.32
C LEU A 32 -9.35 11.62 8.21
N ARG A 33 -10.01 10.48 7.98
CA ARG A 33 -11.16 10.06 8.79
C ARG A 33 -10.75 9.79 10.23
N THR A 34 -9.67 9.04 10.45
CA THR A 34 -9.20 8.74 11.83
C THR A 34 -8.67 9.97 12.52
N TYR A 35 -8.05 10.89 11.78
CA TYR A 35 -7.66 12.19 12.30
C TYR A 35 -8.88 12.98 12.79
N ALA A 36 -9.97 13.02 12.01
CA ALA A 36 -11.23 13.66 12.42
C ALA A 36 -11.88 12.99 13.64
N GLU A 37 -11.70 11.67 13.80
CA GLU A 37 -12.14 10.90 14.97
C GLU A 37 -11.19 11.02 16.18
N GLY A 38 -10.09 11.77 16.06
CA GLY A 38 -9.15 12.09 17.14
C GLY A 38 -8.12 11.01 17.47
N TRP A 39 -7.89 10.06 16.57
CA TRP A 39 -6.94 8.97 16.79
C TRP A 39 -5.53 9.45 16.44
N PRO A 40 -4.48 9.06 17.19
CA PRO A 40 -3.12 9.20 16.72
C PRO A 40 -2.92 8.44 15.40
N VAL A 41 -2.21 9.05 14.47
CA VAL A 41 -1.94 8.52 13.13
C VAL A 41 -0.44 8.50 12.85
N LEU A 42 0.06 7.35 12.41
CA LEU A 42 1.33 7.22 11.70
C LEU A 42 1.02 6.93 10.22
N TYR A 43 1.43 7.80 9.31
CA TYR A 43 1.27 7.56 7.87
C TYR A 43 2.62 7.58 7.16
N VAL A 44 2.89 6.51 6.41
CA VAL A 44 4.09 6.32 5.61
C VAL A 44 3.67 5.96 4.18
N THR A 45 3.89 6.88 3.24
CA THR A 45 3.54 6.77 1.82
C THR A 45 4.48 5.87 1.02
N ASP A 46 5.75 5.78 1.44
CA ASP A 46 6.70 4.82 0.91
C ASP A 46 7.59 4.32 2.06
N ALA A 47 7.40 3.07 2.47
CA ALA A 47 8.19 2.49 3.55
C ALA A 47 9.70 2.39 3.23
N GLY A 48 10.07 2.47 1.95
CA GLY A 48 11.47 2.58 1.51
C GLY A 48 12.17 3.84 2.03
N GLU A 49 11.42 4.92 2.28
CA GLU A 49 11.96 6.16 2.88
C GLU A 49 12.45 5.93 4.31
N LEU A 50 11.90 4.92 4.99
CA LEU A 50 12.34 4.55 6.34
C LEU A 50 13.57 3.64 6.35
N VAL A 51 13.94 3.02 5.21
CA VAL A 51 15.11 2.14 5.08
C VAL A 51 16.37 2.98 4.91
N GLN A 52 16.86 3.53 6.02
CA GLN A 52 18.05 4.38 6.06
C GLN A 52 19.30 3.57 6.43
N ALA A 53 20.46 4.00 5.94
CA ALA A 53 21.75 3.40 6.32
C ALA A 53 22.06 3.54 7.83
N ASN A 54 21.44 4.52 8.50
CA ASN A 54 21.59 4.77 9.93
C ASN A 54 20.22 4.65 10.61
N VAL A 55 20.11 3.75 11.59
CA VAL A 55 18.89 3.49 12.38
C VAL A 55 18.41 4.74 13.12
N GLY A 56 19.31 5.64 13.52
CA GLY A 56 18.97 6.94 14.09
C GLY A 56 18.15 7.80 13.15
N LYS A 57 18.52 7.84 11.85
CA LYS A 57 17.75 8.57 10.84
C LYS A 57 16.37 7.95 10.62
N THR A 58 16.29 6.62 10.57
CA THR A 58 14.99 5.91 10.55
C THR A 58 14.13 6.29 11.76
N GLY A 59 14.74 6.33 12.95
CA GLY A 59 14.05 6.72 14.18
C GLY A 59 13.52 8.16 14.12
N THR A 60 14.34 9.09 13.65
CA THR A 60 13.94 10.50 13.46
C THR A 60 12.76 10.61 12.51
N GLU A 61 12.83 9.94 11.35
CA GLU A 61 11.77 9.99 10.34
C GLU A 61 10.42 9.49 10.88
N ILE A 62 10.43 8.39 11.65
CA ILE A 62 9.22 7.87 12.30
C ILE A 62 8.67 8.88 13.30
N CYS A 63 9.54 9.49 14.12
CA CYS A 63 9.13 10.49 15.10
C CYS A 63 8.51 11.71 14.42
N GLU A 64 9.18 12.26 13.40
CA GLU A 64 8.72 13.44 12.68
C GLU A 64 7.34 13.20 12.05
N ARG A 65 7.16 12.09 11.34
CA ARG A 65 5.86 11.73 10.74
C ARG A 65 4.76 11.53 11.78
N PHE A 66 5.06 10.81 12.85
CA PHE A 66 4.08 10.56 13.91
C PHE A 66 3.65 11.84 14.61
N PHE A 67 4.60 12.68 15.03
CA PHE A 67 4.29 13.91 15.74
C PHE A 67 3.64 14.96 14.83
N ALA A 68 3.96 14.99 13.53
CA ALA A 68 3.31 15.89 12.58
C ALA A 68 1.78 15.68 12.54
N LEU A 69 1.32 14.43 12.65
CA LEU A 69 -0.11 14.08 12.57
C LEU A 69 -0.78 13.87 13.93
N SER A 70 -0.01 13.59 14.99
CA SER A 70 -0.57 13.12 16.26
C SER A 70 -0.32 14.05 17.44
N LYS A 71 0.56 15.06 17.34
CA LYS A 71 1.00 15.87 18.48
C LYS A 71 -0.15 16.48 19.30
N ASP A 72 -1.18 16.96 18.64
CA ASP A 72 -2.37 17.57 19.26
C ASP A 72 -3.30 16.53 19.94
N ARG A 73 -3.07 15.24 19.71
CA ARG A 73 -3.89 14.12 20.22
C ARG A 73 -3.17 13.26 21.27
N LEU A 74 -1.90 13.53 21.53
CA LEU A 74 -1.14 12.84 22.56
C LEU A 74 -1.52 13.37 23.94
N THR A 75 -1.86 12.45 24.82
CA THR A 75 -2.15 12.72 26.23
C THR A 75 -0.85 12.74 27.03
N ILE A 76 -0.92 13.26 28.27
CA ILE A 76 0.19 13.20 29.22
C ILE A 76 0.63 11.74 29.46
N ALA A 77 -0.29 10.78 29.46
CA ALA A 77 0.03 9.36 29.59
C ALA A 77 0.83 8.84 28.39
N ASP A 78 0.44 9.24 27.17
CA ASP A 78 1.16 8.89 25.94
C ASP A 78 2.61 9.43 25.98
N PHE A 79 2.79 10.69 26.39
CA PHE A 79 4.12 11.26 26.57
C PHE A 79 4.93 10.54 27.65
N LYS A 80 4.31 10.19 28.79
CA LYS A 80 5.00 9.41 29.82
C LYS A 80 5.46 8.05 29.29
N GLU A 81 4.66 7.37 28.47
CA GLU A 81 5.03 6.09 27.87
C GLU A 81 6.24 6.23 26.93
N ILE A 82 6.22 7.25 26.07
CA ILE A 82 7.37 7.59 25.21
C ILE A 82 8.62 7.83 26.07
N LEU A 83 8.46 8.50 27.22
CA LEU A 83 9.57 8.88 28.09
C LEU A 83 10.17 7.75 28.95
N LYS A 84 9.52 6.58 29.05
CA LYS A 84 9.94 5.51 29.99
C LYS A 84 11.31 4.87 29.70
N MET A 85 11.82 4.98 28.47
CA MET A 85 13.08 4.32 28.05
C MET A 85 14.30 5.25 28.04
N PHE A 86 14.14 6.53 28.36
CA PHE A 86 15.28 7.43 28.35
C PHE A 86 16.27 7.07 29.45
N SER A 87 17.49 6.75 29.03
CA SER A 87 18.64 6.66 29.94
C SER A 87 18.91 8.03 30.57
N ARG A 88 19.69 8.07 31.66
CA ARG A 88 19.98 9.32 32.39
C ARG A 88 20.71 10.38 31.55
N ASN A 89 21.30 10.03 30.40
CA ASN A 89 21.95 10.93 29.45
C ASN A 89 21.90 10.33 28.02
N PRO A 90 20.76 10.42 27.31
CA PRO A 90 20.62 9.86 25.98
C PRO A 90 21.26 10.79 24.95
N THR A 91 21.95 10.24 23.94
CA THR A 91 22.29 11.05 22.76
C THR A 91 21.02 11.37 21.98
N ALA A 92 21.08 12.37 21.09
CA ALA A 92 19.95 12.67 20.19
C ALA A 92 19.57 11.47 19.31
N VAL A 93 20.57 10.66 18.93
CA VAL A 93 20.38 9.43 18.15
C VAL A 93 19.66 8.37 18.98
N ASP A 94 20.12 8.11 20.20
CA ASP A 94 19.47 7.14 21.11
C ASP A 94 18.03 7.56 21.40
N THR A 95 17.82 8.87 21.55
CA THR A 95 16.50 9.46 21.77
C THR A 95 15.54 9.15 20.64
N ALA A 96 15.95 9.36 19.39
CA ALA A 96 15.12 9.10 18.23
C ALA A 96 14.78 7.60 18.08
N ILE A 97 15.77 6.72 18.30
CA ILE A 97 15.57 5.26 18.21
C ILE A 97 14.63 4.77 19.31
N CYS A 98 14.84 5.16 20.55
CA CYS A 98 13.99 4.77 21.68
C CYS A 98 12.56 5.29 21.51
N THR A 99 12.39 6.54 21.07
CA THR A 99 11.09 7.15 20.82
C THR A 99 10.35 6.42 19.70
N ALA A 100 10.99 6.18 18.56
CA ALA A 100 10.41 5.45 17.45
C ALA A 100 10.02 4.02 17.85
N SER A 101 10.86 3.35 18.64
CA SER A 101 10.57 2.01 19.16
C SER A 101 9.31 2.01 20.03
N ARG A 102 9.10 3.04 20.86
CA ARG A 102 7.90 3.19 21.68
C ARG A 102 6.66 3.56 20.89
N ILE A 103 6.79 4.42 19.88
CA ILE A 103 5.70 4.71 18.95
C ILE A 103 5.23 3.39 18.33
N LEU A 104 6.14 2.59 17.76
CA LEU A 104 5.78 1.35 17.08
C LEU A 104 5.28 0.24 18.01
N SER A 105 5.93 0.03 19.16
CA SER A 105 5.61 -1.09 20.07
C SER A 105 4.51 -0.80 21.07
N SER A 106 4.36 0.46 21.50
CA SER A 106 3.46 0.83 22.60
C SER A 106 2.29 1.67 22.10
N LEU A 107 2.49 2.66 21.23
CA LEU A 107 1.40 3.56 20.82
C LEU A 107 0.63 3.06 19.60
N VAL A 108 1.32 2.48 18.63
CA VAL A 108 0.72 1.88 17.44
C VAL A 108 0.07 0.54 17.75
N CYS A 109 0.59 -0.20 18.75
CA CYS A 109 0.09 -1.52 19.14
C CYS A 109 -0.70 -1.54 20.48
N GLN A 110 -1.11 -0.40 21.03
CA GLN A 110 -1.91 -0.38 22.28
C GLN A 110 -3.34 -0.87 22.08
N VAL A 111 -3.93 -1.38 23.16
CA VAL A 111 -5.30 -1.89 23.15
C VAL A 111 -6.33 -0.91 23.74
N ASP A 112 -5.88 0.05 24.55
CA ASP A 112 -6.74 0.94 25.34
C ASP A 112 -7.23 2.16 24.55
N LYS A 113 -6.43 2.64 23.61
CA LYS A 113 -6.72 3.83 22.80
C LYS A 113 -6.62 3.51 21.32
N LYS A 114 -7.53 4.09 20.54
CA LYS A 114 -7.53 3.90 19.10
C LYS A 114 -6.37 4.63 18.44
N THR A 115 -5.56 3.90 17.67
CA THR A 115 -4.43 4.42 16.89
C THR A 115 -4.49 3.84 15.48
N LEU A 116 -4.14 4.62 14.47
CA LEU A 116 -3.97 4.13 13.10
C LEU A 116 -2.50 4.22 12.67
N ALA A 117 -1.97 3.14 12.12
CA ALA A 117 -0.74 3.15 11.34
C ALA A 117 -1.04 2.69 9.91
N ILE A 118 -0.67 3.49 8.92
CA ILE A 118 -0.72 3.11 7.50
C ILE A 118 0.71 3.11 6.97
N ILE A 119 1.15 1.96 6.45
CA ILE A 119 2.49 1.77 5.90
C ILE A 119 2.36 1.22 4.49
N ASP A 120 2.58 2.08 3.51
CA ASP A 120 2.57 1.72 2.10
C ASP A 120 3.92 1.20 1.63
N GLU A 121 3.89 0.30 0.65
CA GLU A 121 5.04 -0.43 0.14
C GLU A 121 5.86 -1.15 1.23
N HIS A 122 5.18 -1.62 2.27
CA HIS A 122 5.78 -2.20 3.47
C HIS A 122 6.76 -3.35 3.22
N GLY A 123 6.63 -4.05 2.09
CA GLY A 123 7.59 -5.07 1.65
C GLY A 123 9.05 -4.59 1.64
N LYS A 124 9.28 -3.29 1.45
CA LYS A 124 10.62 -2.68 1.50
C LYS A 124 11.26 -2.71 2.89
N LEU A 125 10.47 -2.82 3.96
CA LEU A 125 10.96 -2.95 5.33
C LEU A 125 11.54 -4.33 5.62
N PHE A 126 11.40 -5.28 4.69
CA PHE A 126 11.75 -6.68 4.91
C PHE A 126 12.83 -7.14 3.94
N LYS A 127 13.81 -7.85 4.48
CA LYS A 127 14.81 -8.59 3.73
C LYS A 127 14.85 -10.02 4.24
N ASP A 128 14.68 -10.99 3.35
CA ASP A 128 14.66 -12.42 3.68
C ASP A 128 13.67 -12.76 4.81
N GLY A 129 12.51 -12.09 4.79
CA GLY A 129 11.46 -12.27 5.78
C GLY A 129 11.69 -11.64 7.14
N LYS A 130 12.77 -10.87 7.31
CA LYS A 130 13.13 -10.21 8.56
C LYS A 130 13.03 -8.69 8.42
N PRO A 131 12.61 -7.96 9.47
CA PRO A 131 12.54 -6.50 9.43
C PRO A 131 13.96 -5.95 9.40
N VAL A 132 14.20 -4.97 8.53
CA VAL A 132 15.48 -4.27 8.44
C VAL A 132 15.25 -2.75 8.42
N PRO A 133 15.66 -2.01 9.47
CA PRO A 133 16.25 -2.48 10.74
C PRO A 133 15.25 -3.20 11.68
N ASN A 134 15.78 -3.87 12.70
CA ASN A 134 15.01 -4.57 13.76
C ASN A 134 14.00 -3.67 14.50
N LEU A 135 14.10 -2.35 14.35
CA LEU A 135 13.16 -1.37 14.87
C LEU A 135 11.71 -1.67 14.45
N PHE A 136 11.49 -2.25 13.26
CA PHE A 136 10.17 -2.59 12.74
C PHE A 136 9.61 -3.93 13.21
N ARG A 137 10.34 -4.66 14.07
CA ARG A 137 9.86 -5.96 14.59
C ARG A 137 8.44 -5.92 15.19
N PRO A 138 8.01 -4.88 15.92
CA PRO A 138 6.64 -4.82 16.44
C PRO A 138 5.56 -4.81 15.36
N LEU A 139 5.91 -4.44 14.12
CA LEU A 139 5.00 -4.41 12.97
C LEU A 139 4.85 -5.76 12.28
N ILE A 140 5.52 -6.82 12.75
CA ILE A 140 5.40 -8.17 12.18
C ILE A 140 4.40 -9.02 12.94
N ASP A 141 4.24 -8.74 14.24
CA ASP A 141 3.43 -9.58 15.10
C ASP A 141 1.95 -9.26 14.91
N ILE A 142 1.35 -9.97 13.95
CA ILE A 142 -0.06 -9.86 13.59
C ILE A 142 -1.01 -10.14 14.78
N HIS A 143 -0.53 -10.87 15.80
CA HIS A 143 -1.32 -11.19 16.99
C HIS A 143 -1.51 -9.97 17.90
N LEU A 144 -0.63 -8.97 17.78
CA LEU A 144 -0.81 -7.67 18.46
C LEU A 144 -1.97 -6.85 17.86
N TRP A 145 -2.60 -7.31 16.77
CA TRP A 145 -3.65 -6.59 16.05
C TRP A 145 -5.01 -7.31 16.09
N ASP A 146 -5.20 -8.23 17.04
CA ASP A 146 -6.45 -8.97 17.25
C ASP A 146 -7.66 -7.99 17.29
N PRO A 147 -8.76 -8.21 16.53
CA PRO A 147 -9.98 -7.42 16.65
C PRO A 147 -10.57 -7.30 18.04
N ALA A 148 -10.31 -8.26 18.93
CA ALA A 148 -10.71 -8.19 20.33
C ALA A 148 -10.00 -7.04 21.07
N SER A 149 -8.85 -6.60 20.55
CA SER A 149 -8.15 -5.40 20.99
C SER A 149 -8.77 -4.15 20.37
N ASN A 150 -9.31 -3.27 21.22
CA ASN A 150 -10.10 -2.12 20.81
C ASN A 150 -9.27 -0.92 20.28
N GLY A 151 -7.94 -0.99 20.35
CA GLY A 151 -7.06 0.17 20.17
C GLY A 151 -6.35 0.25 18.82
N ALA A 152 -5.34 -0.59 18.61
CA ALA A 152 -4.46 -0.51 17.46
C ALA A 152 -5.10 -0.93 16.14
N ARG A 153 -4.89 -0.16 15.07
CA ARG A 153 -5.21 -0.54 13.70
C ARG A 153 -3.99 -0.29 12.82
N VAL A 154 -3.51 -1.33 12.16
CA VAL A 154 -2.38 -1.24 11.22
C VAL A 154 -2.86 -1.67 9.83
N ILE A 155 -2.68 -0.79 8.86
CA ILE A 155 -3.00 -1.02 7.45
C ILE A 155 -1.67 -1.10 6.70
N PHE A 156 -1.42 -2.27 6.12
CA PHE A 156 -0.34 -2.46 5.18
C PHE A 156 -0.90 -2.45 3.76
N THR A 157 -0.31 -1.62 2.92
CA THR A 157 -0.58 -1.63 1.48
C THR A 157 0.64 -2.11 0.72
N VAL A 158 0.39 -2.75 -0.42
CA VAL A 158 1.44 -3.40 -1.19
C VAL A 158 1.04 -3.46 -2.65
N THR A 159 1.99 -3.16 -3.53
CA THR A 159 1.93 -3.50 -4.95
C THR A 159 2.20 -4.99 -5.09
N ALA A 160 1.36 -5.69 -5.87
CA ALA A 160 1.43 -7.15 -6.03
C ALA A 160 2.89 -7.61 -6.18
N PHE A 161 3.25 -8.73 -5.53
CA PHE A 161 4.57 -9.40 -5.57
C PHE A 161 5.61 -9.01 -4.50
N ALA A 162 5.21 -8.64 -3.27
CA ALA A 162 6.18 -8.48 -2.17
C ALA A 162 6.41 -9.78 -1.39
N GLY A 163 7.67 -10.22 -1.25
CA GLY A 163 8.07 -11.46 -0.57
C GLY A 163 7.77 -11.53 0.93
N TYR A 164 7.26 -10.46 1.55
CA TYR A 164 6.73 -10.51 2.92
C TYR A 164 5.36 -11.23 2.98
N GLU A 165 4.58 -11.11 1.91
CA GLU A 165 3.26 -11.71 1.83
C GLU A 165 3.35 -13.24 1.94
N THR A 166 4.34 -13.89 1.35
CA THR A 166 4.48 -15.36 1.41
C THR A 166 4.66 -15.88 2.84
N ILE A 167 5.15 -15.06 3.76
CA ILE A 167 5.34 -15.43 5.17
C ILE A 167 4.01 -15.34 5.92
N ILE A 168 3.24 -14.28 5.71
CA ILE A 168 1.90 -14.11 6.30
C ILE A 168 0.87 -15.04 5.64
N LEU A 169 1.00 -15.29 4.32
CA LEU A 169 0.06 -16.09 3.53
C LEU A 169 0.00 -17.57 3.98
N THR A 170 0.93 -18.01 4.83
CA THR A 170 0.94 -19.38 5.37
C THR A 170 0.06 -19.55 6.61
N ARG A 171 -0.41 -18.46 7.24
CA ARG A 171 -1.18 -18.51 8.51
C ARG A 171 -2.32 -17.47 8.51
N ASP A 172 -3.56 -17.93 8.47
CA ASP A 172 -4.80 -17.16 8.76
C ASP A 172 -5.17 -15.97 7.85
N VAL A 173 -4.85 -16.08 6.56
CA VAL A 173 -4.99 -15.04 5.52
C VAL A 173 -6.39 -14.44 5.39
N ASP A 174 -7.42 -15.27 5.33
CA ASP A 174 -8.77 -14.85 4.95
C ASP A 174 -9.40 -13.89 5.96
N SER A 175 -8.88 -13.93 7.18
CA SER A 175 -9.38 -13.13 8.26
C SER A 175 -8.73 -11.74 8.28
N ILE A 176 -7.54 -11.53 7.72
CA ILE A 176 -6.75 -10.29 7.85
C ILE A 176 -6.55 -9.54 6.52
N LEU A 177 -6.77 -10.21 5.38
CA LEU A 177 -6.52 -9.69 4.05
C LEU A 177 -7.81 -9.20 3.39
N GLU A 178 -7.83 -7.97 2.91
CA GLU A 178 -8.87 -7.47 2.03
C GLU A 178 -8.34 -7.20 0.63
N PHE A 179 -9.05 -7.76 -0.35
CA PHE A 179 -8.71 -7.60 -1.75
C PHE A 179 -9.43 -6.38 -2.31
N VAL A 180 -8.67 -5.41 -2.81
CA VAL A 180 -9.24 -4.28 -3.55
C VAL A 180 -9.17 -4.56 -5.04
N GLY A 181 -10.33 -4.91 -5.59
CA GLY A 181 -10.54 -5.13 -7.01
C GLY A 181 -10.76 -3.84 -7.80
N PRO A 182 -11.14 -3.96 -9.08
CA PRO A 182 -11.52 -2.84 -9.91
C PRO A 182 -12.65 -1.98 -9.34
N LEU A 183 -12.75 -0.74 -9.80
CA LEU A 183 -13.85 0.13 -9.43
C LEU A 183 -15.16 -0.40 -10.02
N PHE A 184 -16.25 -0.19 -9.28
CA PHE A 184 -17.60 -0.43 -9.80
C PHE A 184 -17.85 0.44 -11.04
N ASN A 185 -18.58 -0.11 -12.01
CA ASN A 185 -18.91 0.59 -13.27
C ASN A 185 -19.42 2.01 -13.03
N THR A 186 -20.36 2.20 -12.11
CA THR A 186 -20.95 3.52 -11.81
C THR A 186 -19.95 4.55 -11.29
N ILE A 187 -18.89 4.12 -10.59
CA ILE A 187 -17.82 4.99 -10.11
C ILE A 187 -16.83 5.25 -11.24
N PHE A 188 -16.47 4.21 -11.99
CA PHE A 188 -15.55 4.33 -13.10
C PHE A 188 -16.10 5.20 -14.23
N ASP A 189 -17.40 5.11 -14.51
CA ASP A 189 -18.11 5.95 -15.48
C ASP A 189 -18.00 7.45 -15.11
N LYS A 190 -18.02 7.80 -13.82
CA LYS A 190 -17.80 9.18 -13.36
C LYS A 190 -16.38 9.66 -13.62
N LEU A 191 -15.39 8.78 -13.50
CA LEU A 191 -14.00 9.09 -13.85
C LEU A 191 -13.85 9.31 -15.37
N LEU A 192 -14.46 8.46 -16.19
CA LEU A 192 -14.44 8.60 -17.64
C LEU A 192 -15.15 9.88 -18.11
N ALA A 193 -16.25 10.26 -17.44
CA ALA A 193 -16.96 11.51 -17.70
C ALA A 193 -16.12 12.78 -17.47
N SER A 194 -14.99 12.66 -16.75
CA SER A 194 -14.08 13.78 -16.53
C SER A 194 -13.19 14.07 -17.75
N SER A 195 -13.18 13.20 -18.76
CA SER A 195 -12.48 13.36 -20.03
C SER A 195 -13.48 13.42 -21.18
N PRO A 196 -13.56 14.53 -21.95
CA PRO A 196 -14.47 14.63 -23.10
C PRO A 196 -14.26 13.48 -24.10
N LEU A 197 -13.00 13.09 -24.34
CA LEU A 197 -12.63 12.01 -25.26
C LEU A 197 -13.16 10.65 -24.81
N LEU A 198 -13.14 10.36 -23.51
CA LEU A 198 -13.53 9.05 -22.96
C LEU A 198 -15.01 8.99 -22.54
N SER A 199 -15.71 10.12 -22.61
CA SER A 199 -17.12 10.23 -22.24
C SER A 199 -18.09 9.71 -23.31
N GLU A 200 -17.62 9.62 -24.57
CA GLU A 200 -18.39 9.09 -25.70
C GLU A 200 -18.72 7.61 -25.49
N GLU A 201 -19.99 7.20 -25.67
CA GLU A 201 -20.48 5.88 -25.28
C GLU A 201 -19.66 4.71 -25.86
N GLY A 202 -19.34 4.73 -27.16
CA GLY A 202 -18.54 3.69 -27.80
C GLY A 202 -17.07 3.66 -27.34
N VAL A 203 -16.50 4.82 -27.00
CA VAL A 203 -15.14 4.94 -26.47
C VAL A 203 -15.09 4.53 -25.00
N ARG A 204 -16.11 4.90 -24.23
CA ARG A 204 -16.26 4.61 -22.80
C ARG A 204 -16.28 3.11 -22.54
N GLU A 205 -17.09 2.35 -23.28
CA GLU A 205 -17.18 0.91 -23.10
C GLU A 205 -15.87 0.19 -23.49
N GLU A 206 -15.17 0.66 -24.52
CA GLU A 206 -13.85 0.12 -24.86
C GLU A 206 -12.78 0.49 -23.82
N ALA A 207 -12.81 1.71 -23.28
CA ALA A 207 -11.91 2.12 -22.20
C ALA A 207 -12.13 1.27 -20.94
N LYS A 208 -13.38 0.97 -20.58
CA LYS A 208 -13.74 0.07 -19.47
C LYS A 208 -13.18 -1.32 -19.68
N ARG A 209 -13.38 -1.88 -20.87
CA ARG A 209 -12.86 -3.20 -21.26
C ARG A 209 -11.33 -3.25 -21.18
N ALA A 210 -10.65 -2.31 -21.84
CA ALA A 210 -9.20 -2.29 -21.95
C ALA A 210 -8.48 -2.06 -20.62
N THR A 211 -9.12 -1.33 -19.69
CA THR A 211 -8.56 -1.04 -18.36
C THR A 211 -9.08 -1.95 -17.26
N ASN A 212 -10.09 -2.78 -17.57
CA ASN A 212 -10.85 -3.59 -16.61
C ASN A 212 -11.30 -2.77 -15.39
N ASN A 213 -11.75 -1.52 -15.59
CA ASN A 213 -12.13 -0.56 -14.55
C ASN A 213 -11.06 -0.28 -13.48
N VAL A 214 -9.78 -0.50 -13.78
CA VAL A 214 -8.67 -0.21 -12.88
C VAL A 214 -8.23 1.24 -13.10
N SER A 215 -8.25 2.07 -12.05
CA SER A 215 -7.91 3.50 -12.14
C SER A 215 -6.48 3.75 -12.64
N ARG A 216 -5.51 2.90 -12.28
CA ARG A 216 -4.16 2.97 -12.86
C ARG A 216 -4.17 2.70 -14.37
N GLY A 217 -4.92 1.69 -14.81
CA GLY A 217 -5.10 1.38 -16.22
C GLY A 217 -5.69 2.56 -16.99
N LEU A 218 -6.63 3.29 -16.39
CA LEU A 218 -7.18 4.51 -16.96
C LEU A 218 -6.13 5.62 -17.12
N ASN A 219 -5.32 5.88 -16.09
CA ASN A 219 -4.25 6.88 -16.19
C ASN A 219 -3.23 6.52 -17.28
N MET A 220 -2.86 5.24 -17.38
CA MET A 220 -1.97 4.77 -18.44
C MET A 220 -2.59 4.93 -19.83
N LEU A 221 -3.88 4.62 -19.97
CA LEU A 221 -4.60 4.81 -21.23
C LEU A 221 -4.63 6.29 -21.62
N VAL A 222 -4.92 7.20 -20.68
CA VAL A 222 -4.91 8.65 -20.93
C VAL A 222 -3.52 9.11 -21.38
N GLY A 223 -2.46 8.67 -20.69
CA GLY A 223 -1.07 8.94 -21.11
C GLY A 223 -0.80 8.46 -22.53
N PHE A 224 -1.15 7.21 -22.84
CA PHE A 224 -0.99 6.61 -24.16
C PHE A 224 -1.73 7.40 -25.26
N LEU A 225 -2.97 7.82 -24.99
CA LEU A 225 -3.77 8.61 -25.93
C LEU A 225 -3.18 10.00 -26.16
N ASN A 226 -2.60 10.62 -25.13
CA ASN A 226 -1.93 11.92 -25.23
C ASN A 226 -0.58 11.84 -25.95
N GLU A 227 0.15 10.73 -25.79
CA GLU A 227 1.46 10.49 -26.41
C GLU A 227 1.36 9.93 -27.84
N SER A 228 0.14 9.59 -28.29
CA SER A 228 -0.14 9.10 -29.64
C SER A 228 0.28 10.14 -30.69
N GLY A 229 1.49 9.96 -31.25
CA GLY A 229 2.11 10.90 -32.20
C GLY A 229 1.55 10.83 -33.63
N PRO A 230 2.23 11.46 -34.60
CA PRO A 230 1.80 11.60 -36.00
C PRO A 230 1.47 10.26 -36.70
N LYS A 231 2.11 9.16 -36.26
CA LYS A 231 1.94 7.82 -36.81
C LYS A 231 0.57 7.21 -36.52
N ASP A 232 -0.11 7.67 -35.47
CA ASP A 232 -1.42 7.18 -35.05
C ASP A 232 -2.56 8.16 -35.39
N VAL A 233 -2.29 9.21 -36.18
CA VAL A 233 -3.28 10.22 -36.59
C VAL A 233 -4.42 9.61 -37.41
N HIS A 234 -4.16 8.53 -38.13
CA HIS A 234 -5.17 7.81 -38.92
C HIS A 234 -6.06 6.88 -38.08
N LEU A 235 -5.71 6.62 -36.82
CA LEU A 235 -6.48 5.73 -35.95
C LEU A 235 -7.58 6.50 -35.22
N THR A 236 -8.79 5.94 -35.23
CA THR A 236 -9.87 6.36 -34.33
C THR A 236 -9.49 6.11 -32.87
N THR A 237 -10.13 6.82 -31.93
CA THR A 237 -9.91 6.63 -30.49
C THR A 237 -10.12 5.17 -30.07
N VAL A 238 -11.15 4.51 -30.58
CA VAL A 238 -11.40 3.07 -30.32
C VAL A 238 -10.25 2.19 -30.81
N GLN A 239 -9.69 2.46 -32.00
CA GLN A 239 -8.53 1.70 -32.50
C GLN A 239 -7.28 1.94 -31.65
N LYS A 240 -7.06 3.17 -31.16
CA LYS A 240 -5.98 3.48 -30.23
C LYS A 240 -6.13 2.74 -28.91
N ILE A 241 -7.35 2.65 -28.37
CA ILE A 241 -7.64 1.87 -27.15
C ILE A 241 -7.34 0.37 -27.36
N LYS A 242 -7.72 -0.21 -28.49
CA LYS A 242 -7.40 -1.62 -28.81
C LYS A 242 -5.89 -1.85 -28.96
N LYS A 243 -5.17 -0.90 -29.57
CA LYS A 243 -3.71 -0.93 -29.65
C LYS A 243 -3.09 -0.93 -28.24
N PHE A 244 -3.52 -0.01 -27.38
CA PHE A 244 -3.13 0.04 -25.97
C PHE A 244 -3.38 -1.29 -25.26
N GLU A 245 -4.57 -1.89 -25.40
CA GLU A 245 -4.90 -3.16 -24.76
C GLU A 245 -3.94 -4.29 -25.18
N ASN A 246 -3.64 -4.38 -26.47
CA ASN A 246 -2.73 -5.40 -27.00
C ASN A 246 -1.30 -5.22 -26.50
N GLU A 247 -0.78 -3.98 -26.53
CA GLU A 247 0.55 -3.66 -26.00
C GLU A 247 0.63 -3.96 -24.49
N ARG A 248 -0.41 -3.61 -23.74
CA ARG A 248 -0.55 -3.92 -22.31
C ARG A 248 -0.55 -5.42 -22.05
N ARG A 249 -1.29 -6.20 -22.84
CA ARG A 249 -1.37 -7.65 -22.70
C ARG A 249 -0.02 -8.32 -22.97
N ALA A 250 0.68 -7.88 -24.02
CA ALA A 250 2.02 -8.38 -24.36
C ALA A 250 3.02 -8.06 -23.24
N SER A 251 3.07 -6.81 -22.79
CA SER A 251 3.93 -6.37 -21.67
C SER A 251 3.66 -7.16 -20.39
N PHE A 252 2.38 -7.38 -20.06
CA PHE A 252 1.99 -8.16 -18.89
C PHE A 252 2.43 -9.63 -18.99
N ALA A 253 2.23 -10.27 -20.14
CA ALA A 253 2.64 -11.66 -20.37
C ALA A 253 4.16 -11.81 -20.21
N GLU A 254 4.92 -10.90 -20.83
CA GLU A 254 6.39 -10.89 -20.75
C GLU A 254 6.88 -10.74 -19.30
N ALA A 255 6.31 -9.79 -18.56
CA ALA A 255 6.73 -9.57 -17.18
C ALA A 255 6.35 -10.71 -16.24
N THR A 256 5.16 -11.27 -16.42
CA THR A 256 4.69 -12.44 -15.65
C THR A 256 5.60 -13.63 -15.90
N GLN A 257 5.97 -13.88 -17.17
CA GLN A 257 6.89 -14.94 -17.54
C GLN A 257 8.29 -14.72 -16.94
N LYS A 258 8.84 -13.50 -17.06
CA LYS A 258 10.14 -13.13 -16.45
C LYS A 258 10.15 -13.31 -14.94
N TYR A 259 9.03 -13.03 -14.27
CA TYR A 259 8.89 -13.25 -12.83
C TYR A 259 8.84 -14.74 -12.51
N TYR A 260 7.96 -15.49 -13.16
CA TYR A 260 7.78 -16.93 -12.95
C TYR A 260 9.08 -17.72 -13.13
N GLN A 261 9.92 -17.32 -14.10
CA GLN A 261 11.23 -17.93 -14.34
C GLN A 261 12.26 -17.69 -13.22
N LYS A 262 12.09 -16.64 -12.41
CA LYS A 262 12.97 -16.32 -11.28
C LYS A 262 12.62 -17.06 -10.00
N LEU A 263 11.45 -17.70 -9.96
CA LEU A 263 11.00 -18.44 -8.80
C LEU A 263 11.69 -19.81 -8.72
N ASP A 264 11.98 -20.26 -7.50
CA ASP A 264 12.29 -21.67 -7.23
C ASP A 264 11.04 -22.53 -7.44
N ASP A 265 11.22 -23.85 -7.51
CA ASP A 265 10.12 -24.77 -7.86
C ASP A 265 9.00 -24.81 -6.81
N THR A 266 9.32 -24.59 -5.53
CA THR A 266 8.30 -24.51 -4.47
C THR A 266 7.47 -23.22 -4.64
N SER A 267 8.15 -22.10 -4.87
CA SER A 267 7.51 -20.80 -5.10
C SER A 267 6.68 -20.78 -6.39
N LYS A 268 7.09 -21.48 -7.45
CA LYS A 268 6.29 -21.63 -8.68
C LYS A 268 4.97 -22.34 -8.41
N GLN A 269 5.00 -23.44 -7.65
CA GLN A 269 3.80 -24.20 -7.35
C GLN A 269 2.82 -23.40 -6.48
N ILE A 270 3.33 -22.72 -5.45
CA ILE A 270 2.54 -21.79 -4.63
C ILE A 270 1.94 -20.66 -5.49
N HIS A 271 2.71 -20.13 -6.43
CA HIS A 271 2.25 -19.07 -7.32
C HIS A 271 1.11 -19.54 -8.25
N LEU A 272 1.23 -20.74 -8.82
CA LEU A 272 0.17 -21.34 -9.65
C LEU A 272 -1.11 -21.60 -8.85
N GLU A 273 -0.99 -22.14 -7.64
CA GLU A 273 -2.13 -22.36 -6.73
C GLU A 273 -2.79 -21.05 -6.27
N ALA A 274 -2.01 -19.98 -6.07
CA ALA A 274 -2.55 -18.68 -5.73
C ALA A 274 -3.31 -18.05 -6.90
N ILE A 275 -2.79 -18.17 -8.13
CA ILE A 275 -3.48 -17.67 -9.34
C ILE A 275 -4.79 -18.43 -9.57
N SER A 276 -4.79 -19.76 -9.44
CA SER A 276 -6.00 -20.58 -9.66
C SER A 276 -7.10 -20.40 -8.62
N ARG A 277 -6.79 -19.75 -7.49
CA ARG A 277 -7.80 -19.35 -6.49
C ARG A 277 -8.40 -17.98 -6.77
N ILE A 278 -7.73 -17.16 -7.57
CA ILE A 278 -8.14 -15.78 -7.90
C ILE A 278 -8.95 -15.74 -9.19
N PHE A 279 -8.68 -16.66 -10.12
CA PHE A 279 -9.35 -16.80 -11.42
C PHE A 279 -10.10 -18.13 -11.52
#